data_AF-A0A359LQZ2-F1
#
_entry.id   AF-A0A359LQZ2-F1
#
_cell.length_a   1.000
_cell.length_b   1.000
_cell.length_c   1.000
_cell.angle_alpha   90.00
_cell.angle_beta   90.00
_cell.angle_gamma   90.00
#
_symmetry.space_group_name_H-M   'P 1'
#
loop_
_entity.id
_entity.type
_entity.pdbx_description
1 polymer ?
#
loop_
_entity_poly.entity_id
_entity_poly.type
_entity_poly.pdbx_seq_one_letter_code
_entity_poly.pdbx_strand_id
1 'polypeptide(L)'
;HTHIPTADSRVLPGGTAYQTDVGMTGPYDSVIGSIKESALKRFTSALPIRLEAAKHGVELHSVVVEADPETGRATGIERLTIRDGKR
;
A
#
# COMPACT_ATOMS: atom_id res chain seq x y z
N HIS A 1 3.04 1.63 5.97
CA HIS A 1 4.19 1.17 6.79
C HIS A 1 4.65 -0.21 6.34
N THR A 2 3.70 -1.12 6.16
CA THR A 2 3.95 -2.50 5.71
C THR A 2 4.11 -2.62 4.19
N HIS A 3 3.63 -1.61 3.43
CA HIS A 3 3.67 -1.52 1.97
C HIS A 3 2.76 -2.52 1.23
N ILE A 4 1.95 -3.29 1.96
CA ILE A 4 0.99 -4.25 1.39
C ILE A 4 -0.44 -3.79 1.74
N PRO A 5 -1.33 -3.61 0.74
CA PRO A 5 -2.71 -3.24 1.00
C PRO A 5 -3.45 -4.38 1.70
N THR A 6 -4.18 -4.06 2.75
CA THR A 6 -5.06 -5.01 3.42
C THR A 6 -6.48 -4.99 2.82
N ALA A 7 -7.19 -6.11 2.93
CA ALA A 7 -8.55 -6.28 2.39
C ALA A 7 -9.65 -6.10 3.46
N ASP A 8 -9.36 -5.35 4.52
CA ASP A 8 -10.20 -5.13 5.70
C ASP A 8 -10.89 -3.76 5.70
N SER A 9 -10.97 -3.10 4.53
CA SER A 9 -11.65 -1.82 4.34
C SER A 9 -13.11 -1.92 4.82
N ARG A 10 -13.49 -1.08 5.77
CA ARG A 10 -14.86 -1.02 6.30
C ARG A 10 -15.16 0.31 6.98
N VAL A 11 -16.45 0.63 7.09
CA VAL A 11 -16.94 1.65 8.02
C VAL A 11 -17.20 0.98 9.38
N LEU A 12 -16.62 1.53 10.44
CA LEU A 12 -16.79 1.06 11.82
C LEU A 12 -18.09 1.59 12.44
N PRO A 13 -18.59 0.96 13.52
CA PRO A 13 -19.63 1.57 14.34
C PRO A 13 -19.22 2.99 14.76
N GLY A 14 -20.12 3.97 14.58
CA GLY A 14 -19.81 5.38 14.81
C GLY A 14 -19.38 6.16 13.56
N GLY A 15 -19.21 5.50 12.41
CA GLY A 15 -19.02 6.16 11.12
C GLY A 15 -17.57 6.51 10.79
N THR A 16 -16.59 5.79 11.35
CA THR A 16 -15.17 5.97 10.99
C THR A 16 -14.77 4.97 9.92
N ALA A 17 -14.22 5.45 8.79
CA ALA A 17 -13.60 4.59 7.79
C ALA A 17 -12.28 4.00 8.32
N TYR A 18 -12.05 2.72 8.04
CA TYR A 18 -10.89 1.99 8.54
C TYR A 18 -10.32 1.04 7.48
N GLN A 19 -8.99 0.97 7.43
CA GLN A 19 -8.21 -0.06 6.76
C GLN A 19 -6.86 -0.18 7.47
N THR A 20 -6.36 -1.40 7.72
CA THR A 20 -5.12 -1.62 8.47
C THR A 20 -3.89 -0.99 7.79
N ASP A 21 -3.69 -1.21 6.49
CA ASP A 21 -2.65 -0.53 5.71
C ASP A 21 -3.17 -0.24 4.29
N VAL A 22 -3.00 1.00 3.83
CA VAL A 22 -3.38 1.43 2.47
C VAL A 22 -2.50 0.77 1.41
N GLY A 23 -1.29 0.35 1.78
CA GLY A 23 -0.28 -0.15 0.87
C GLY A 23 0.74 0.92 0.50
N MET A 24 1.43 0.71 -0.61
CA MET A 24 2.50 1.58 -1.10
C MET A 24 2.16 2.09 -2.50
N THR A 25 2.51 3.34 -2.79
CA THR A 25 2.63 3.83 -4.17
C THR A 25 4.09 3.82 -4.58
N GLY A 26 4.45 2.96 -5.54
CA GLY A 26 5.84 2.75 -5.94
C GLY A 26 6.08 1.41 -6.61
N PRO A 27 7.36 1.03 -6.80
CA PRO A 27 7.77 -0.21 -7.45
C PRO A 27 7.22 -1.43 -6.71
N TYR A 28 6.17 -2.05 -7.21
CA TYR A 28 5.49 -3.17 -6.55
C TYR A 28 6.14 -4.51 -6.88
N ASP A 29 6.81 -4.60 -8.03
CA ASP A 29 7.68 -5.73 -8.37
C ASP A 29 9.04 -5.63 -7.66
N SER A 30 9.01 -5.58 -6.32
CA SER A 30 10.18 -5.33 -5.47
C SER A 30 9.97 -5.92 -4.07
N VAL A 31 10.95 -5.76 -3.16
CA VAL A 31 10.77 -6.09 -1.74
C VAL A 31 10.58 -4.78 -0.96
N ILE A 32 9.33 -4.43 -0.65
CA ILE A 32 8.96 -3.23 0.13
C ILE A 32 9.57 -1.95 -0.54
N GLY A 33 9.62 -1.91 -1.87
CA GLY A 33 10.18 -0.79 -2.66
C GLY A 33 11.68 -0.91 -2.98
N SER A 34 12.38 -1.91 -2.45
CA SER A 34 13.81 -2.14 -2.67
C SER A 34 14.09 -3.19 -3.74
N ILE A 35 15.21 -3.06 -4.45
CA ILE A 35 15.71 -4.06 -5.40
C ILE A 35 15.76 -5.45 -4.72
N LYS A 36 15.14 -6.45 -5.36
CA LYS A 36 14.94 -7.80 -4.80
C LYS A 36 16.26 -8.45 -4.41
N GLU A 37 17.26 -8.35 -5.29
CA GLU A 37 18.58 -8.97 -5.11
C GLU A 37 19.30 -8.40 -3.89
N SER A 38 19.23 -7.08 -3.66
CA SER A 38 19.85 -6.43 -2.50
C SER A 38 19.16 -6.85 -1.20
N ALA A 39 17.83 -6.93 -1.20
CA ALA A 39 17.07 -7.40 -0.05
C ALA A 39 17.39 -8.87 0.27
N LEU A 40 17.36 -9.75 -0.75
CA LEU A 40 17.67 -11.16 -0.61
C LEU A 40 19.09 -11.39 -0.08
N LYS A 41 20.10 -10.73 -0.67
CA LYS A 41 21.49 -10.83 -0.20
C LYS A 41 21.62 -10.40 1.26
N ARG A 42 20.96 -9.31 1.68
CA ARG A 42 20.95 -8.88 3.09
C ARG A 42 20.38 -9.98 4.00
N PHE A 43 19.27 -10.59 3.61
CA PHE A 43 18.61 -11.63 4.40
C PHE A 43 19.40 -12.95 4.45
N THR A 44 19.91 -13.43 3.32
CA THR A 44 20.57 -14.75 3.26
C THR A 44 22.01 -14.74 3.75
N SER A 45 22.72 -13.60 3.62
CA SER A 45 24.12 -13.48 4.09
C SER A 45 24.23 -12.97 5.53
N ALA A 46 23.16 -12.34 6.06
CA ALA A 46 23.16 -11.60 7.33
C ALA A 46 24.22 -10.48 7.41
N LEU A 47 24.80 -10.05 6.29
CA LEU A 47 25.74 -8.95 6.21
C LEU A 47 25.04 -7.61 5.92
N PRO A 48 25.64 -6.47 6.30
CA PRO A 48 25.14 -5.16 5.91
C PRO A 48 25.19 -5.00 4.38
N ILE A 49 24.03 -4.82 3.76
CA ILE A 49 23.88 -4.54 2.33
C ILE A 49 23.03 -3.28 2.19
N ARG A 50 23.45 -2.36 1.32
CA ARG A 50 22.68 -1.16 0.99
C ARG A 50 21.41 -1.57 0.24
N LEU A 51 20.24 -1.16 0.75
CA LEU A 51 18.97 -1.31 0.05
C LEU A 51 18.77 -0.11 -0.87
N GLU A 52 18.81 -0.37 -2.17
CA GLU A 52 18.56 0.62 -3.21
C GLU A 52 17.10 0.54 -3.67
N ALA A 53 16.50 1.69 -3.98
CA ALA A 53 15.14 1.77 -4.47
C ALA A 53 15.03 1.13 -5.86
N ALA A 54 14.00 0.28 -6.05
CA ALA A 54 13.65 -0.22 -7.37
C ALA A 54 13.08 0.91 -8.25
N LYS A 55 13.07 0.71 -9.57
CA LYS A 55 12.70 1.76 -10.54
C LYS A 55 11.52 1.43 -11.47
N HIS A 56 11.04 0.18 -11.45
CA HIS A 56 10.08 -0.32 -12.43
C HIS A 56 8.90 -1.03 -11.76
N GLY A 57 7.81 -1.26 -12.51
CA GLY A 57 6.63 -1.96 -12.03
C GLY A 57 5.86 -1.17 -10.97
N VAL A 58 5.59 0.11 -11.23
CA VAL A 58 4.92 0.99 -10.28
C VAL A 58 3.44 0.63 -10.18
N GLU A 59 2.96 0.48 -8.95
CA GLU A 59 1.54 0.46 -8.62
C GLU A 59 1.22 1.64 -7.72
N LEU A 60 0.02 2.19 -7.85
CA LEU A 60 -0.58 3.11 -6.88
C LEU A 60 -1.63 2.34 -6.10
N HIS A 61 -1.51 2.39 -4.78
CA HIS A 61 -2.52 1.84 -3.86
C HIS A 61 -3.09 2.99 -3.04
N SER A 62 -4.41 3.09 -3.02
CA SER A 62 -5.13 4.16 -2.35
C SER A 62 -6.47 3.68 -1.80
N VAL A 63 -7.11 4.54 -1.02
CA VAL A 63 -8.49 4.38 -0.59
C VAL A 63 -9.28 5.64 -0.92
N VAL A 64 -10.51 5.47 -1.35
CA VAL A 64 -11.51 6.53 -1.51
C VAL A 64 -12.49 6.38 -0.36
N VAL A 65 -12.66 7.45 0.42
CA VAL A 65 -13.62 7.50 1.52
C VAL A 65 -14.72 8.47 1.14
N GLU A 66 -15.96 8.00 1.19
CA GLU A 66 -17.14 8.84 1.05
C GLU A 66 -17.58 9.29 2.44
N ALA A 67 -17.86 10.57 2.61
CA ALA A 67 -18.26 11.16 3.88
C ALA A 67 -19.50 12.02 3.72
N ASP A 68 -20.41 11.92 4.69
CA ASP A 68 -21.56 12.79 4.84
C ASP A 68 -21.07 14.20 5.22
N PRO A 69 -21.38 15.25 4.43
CA PRO A 69 -20.91 16.61 4.67
C PRO A 69 -21.53 17.26 5.90
N GLU A 70 -22.70 16.81 6.37
CA GLU A 70 -23.37 17.38 7.54
C GLU A 70 -22.82 16.78 8.83
N THR A 71 -22.59 15.46 8.85
CA THR A 71 -22.17 14.74 10.07
C THR A 71 -20.67 14.48 10.16
N GLY A 72 -19.94 14.59 9.04
CA GLY A 72 -18.52 14.24 8.92
C GLY A 72 -18.24 12.74 9.00
N ARG A 73 -19.28 11.90 9.05
CA ARG A 73 -19.16 10.44 9.15
C ARG A 73 -18.90 9.83 7.78
N ALA A 74 -18.05 8.82 7.74
CA ALA A 74 -17.86 8.01 6.55
C ALA A 74 -19.12 7.19 6.25
N THR A 75 -19.59 7.26 5.00
CA THR A 75 -20.70 6.46 4.45
C THR A 75 -20.17 5.27 3.65
N GLY A 76 -18.93 5.33 3.17
CA GLY A 76 -18.29 4.28 2.41
C GLY A 76 -16.76 4.37 2.41
N ILE A 77 -16.11 3.25 2.11
CA ILE A 77 -14.68 3.17 1.83
C ILE A 77 -14.45 2.14 0.73
N GLU A 78 -13.71 2.54 -0.30
CA GLU A 78 -13.32 1.70 -1.42
C GLU A 78 -11.80 1.71 -1.57
N ARG A 79 -11.19 0.54 -1.68
CA ARG A 79 -9.77 0.43 -2.00
C ARG A 79 -9.57 0.47 -3.51
N LEU A 80 -8.64 1.29 -3.98
CA LEU A 80 -8.25 1.38 -5.38
C LEU A 80 -6.80 0.98 -5.58
N THR A 81 -6.56 0.23 -6.66
CA THR A 81 -5.21 -0.12 -7.12
C THR A 81 -5.11 0.24 -8.59
N ILE A 82 -4.11 1.06 -8.94
CA ILE A 82 -3.80 1.43 -10.33
C ILE A 82 -2.45 0.82 -10.67
N ARG A 83 -2.39 0.07 -11.77
CA ARG A 83 -1.17 -0.57 -12.26
C ARG A 83 -0.81 0.01 -13.61
N ASP A 84 0.45 0.40 -13.79
CA ASP A 84 0.92 0.87 -15.08
C ASP A 84 0.84 -0.28 -16.10
N GLY A 85 -0.07 -0.17 -17.07
CA GLY A 85 -0.20 -1.12 -18.20
C GLY A 85 -1.49 -1.95 -18.33
N LYS A 86 -2.47 -1.91 -17.42
CA LYS A 86 -3.81 -2.52 -17.63
C LYS A 86 -4.92 -1.80 -16.86
N ARG A 87 -5.99 -1.41 -17.58
CA ARG A 87 -7.37 -1.45 -17.05
C ARG A 87 -7.82 -2.91 -17.02
#